data_AF-A0AAW5PNZ0-F1
#
_entry.id   AF-A0AAW5PNZ0-F1
#
_cell.length_a   1.000
_cell.length_b   1.000
_cell.length_c   1.000
_cell.angle_alpha   90.00
_cell.angle_beta   90.00
_cell.angle_gamma   90.00
#
_symmetry.space_group_name_H-M   'P 1'
#
loop_
_entity.id
_entity.type
_entity.pdbx_description
1 polymer ?
#
loop_
_entity_poly.entity_id
_entity_poly.type
_entity_poly.pdbx_seq_one_letter_code
_entity_poly.pdbx_strand_id
1 'polypeptide(L)'
;MLKLITLKTRSWTPPSRLIPINRRDIEYINTYLEIYRSRIVSKHLKGNDHGYVLVNGRDGSALRPSTLTQEVAKLAAHAGLRSRVSPHLFRHRFITRLFVALIEQHELENEDQFRRALLEGETLRFKVSQWTGHRNLASLDHYIHLAFDEAMGSRGFNIDELMVAALSRPGD
;
A
#
# COMPACT_ATOMS: atom_id res chain seq x y z
N MET A 1 -3.92 7.65 12.16
CA MET A 1 -2.58 7.47 11.57
C MET A 1 -1.96 6.20 12.13
N LEU A 2 -1.35 5.36 11.30
CA LEU A 2 -0.63 4.16 11.71
C LEU A 2 0.88 4.42 11.68
N LYS A 3 1.58 4.07 12.76
CA LYS A 3 3.04 4.17 12.84
C LYS A 3 3.68 2.87 12.38
N LEU A 4 4.54 2.94 11.37
CA LEU A 4 5.30 1.81 10.84
C LEU A 4 6.79 2.00 11.10
N ILE A 5 7.45 0.98 11.66
CA ILE A 5 8.90 0.95 11.87
C ILE A 5 9.60 0.26 10.69
N THR A 6 10.75 0.80 10.28
CA THR A 6 11.56 0.20 9.20
C THR A 6 12.65 -0.67 9.80
N LEU A 7 12.43 -1.99 9.78
CA LEU A 7 13.35 -2.96 10.41
C LEU A 7 14.68 -3.14 9.65
N LYS A 8 14.70 -2.92 8.33
CA LYS A 8 15.89 -3.11 7.49
C LYS A 8 16.75 -1.86 7.43
N THR A 9 17.33 -1.45 8.56
CA THR A 9 18.32 -0.37 8.58
C THR A 9 19.53 -0.72 9.44
N ARG A 10 20.69 -0.14 9.12
CA ARG A 10 21.90 -0.20 9.96
C ARG A 10 21.86 0.82 11.11
N SER A 11 20.73 1.47 11.34
CA SER A 11 20.56 2.52 12.35
C SER A 11 20.20 1.91 13.70
N TRP A 12 20.81 2.44 14.77
CA TRP A 12 20.46 2.10 16.16
C TRP A 12 19.02 2.48 16.50
N THR A 13 18.52 3.56 15.89
CA THR A 13 17.11 3.98 15.94
C THR A 13 16.45 3.71 14.60
N PRO A 14 15.60 2.67 14.49
CA PRO A 14 14.88 2.38 13.25
C PRO A 14 13.98 3.56 12.89
N PRO A 15 14.07 4.10 11.66
CA PRO A 15 13.20 5.19 11.24
C PRO A 15 11.76 4.68 11.20
N SER A 16 10.85 5.52 11.69
CA SER A 16 9.42 5.27 11.65
C SER A 16 8.72 6.24 10.70
N ARG A 17 7.60 5.80 10.14
CA ARG A 17 6.73 6.63 9.30
C ARG A 17 5.29 6.58 9.77
N LEU A 18 4.57 7.68 9.59
CA LEU A 18 3.14 7.76 9.84
C LEU A 18 2.38 7.71 8.52
N ILE A 19 1.49 6.73 8.39
CA ILE A 19 0.62 6.60 7.22
C ILE A 19 -0.84 6.82 7.60
N PRO A 20 -1.63 7.50 6.75
CA PRO A 20 -3.07 7.50 6.91
C PRO A 20 -3.58 6.08 6.67
N ILE A 21 -4.57 5.70 7.46
CA ILE A 21 -5.28 4.44 7.34
C ILE A 21 -6.73 4.75 7.65
N ASN A 22 -7.65 4.21 6.85
CA ASN A 22 -9.06 4.45 7.09
C ASN A 22 -9.52 3.65 8.31
N ARG A 23 -10.67 4.04 8.89
CA ARG A 23 -11.19 3.38 10.09
C ARG A 23 -11.57 1.92 9.86
N ARG A 24 -12.13 1.58 8.69
CA ARG A 24 -12.53 0.21 8.34
C ARG A 24 -11.33 -0.74 8.30
N ASP A 25 -10.20 -0.30 7.75
CA ASP A 25 -8.97 -1.08 7.70
C ASP A 25 -8.44 -1.36 9.11
N ILE A 26 -8.53 -0.38 10.02
CA ILE A 26 -8.18 -0.58 11.43
C ILE A 26 -9.10 -1.64 12.06
N GLU A 27 -10.40 -1.58 11.81
CA GLU A 27 -11.38 -2.55 12.32
C GLU A 27 -11.08 -3.97 11.80
N TYR A 28 -10.71 -4.11 10.51
CA TYR A 28 -10.25 -5.39 9.95
C TYR A 28 -8.96 -5.90 10.61
N ILE A 29 -7.98 -5.01 10.83
CA ILE A 29 -6.73 -5.39 11.51
C ILE A 29 -7.00 -5.82 12.94
N ASN A 30 -7.85 -5.10 13.69
CA ASN A 30 -8.21 -5.44 15.06
C ASN A 30 -8.93 -6.79 15.12
N THR A 31 -9.89 -7.02 14.22
CA THR A 31 -10.58 -8.31 14.07
C THR A 31 -9.56 -9.43 13.87
N TYR A 32 -8.57 -9.22 13.00
CA TYR A 32 -7.51 -10.19 12.80
C TYR A 32 -6.64 -10.41 14.04
N LEU A 33 -6.23 -9.35 14.73
CA LEU A 33 -5.41 -9.45 15.94
C LEU A 33 -6.14 -10.19 17.08
N GLU A 34 -7.40 -9.83 17.32
CA GLU A 34 -8.20 -10.29 18.45
C GLU A 34 -8.79 -11.69 18.24
N ILE A 35 -9.15 -12.05 17.00
CA ILE A 35 -9.85 -13.32 16.71
C ILE A 35 -8.91 -14.33 16.04
N TYR A 36 -8.26 -13.96 14.93
CA TYR A 36 -7.55 -14.94 14.11
C TYR A 36 -6.13 -15.19 14.62
N ARG A 37 -5.35 -14.12 14.84
CA ARG A 37 -3.97 -14.18 15.33
C ARG A 37 -3.91 -14.74 16.75
N SER A 38 -4.78 -14.27 17.65
CA SER A 38 -4.82 -14.72 19.05
C SER A 38 -4.95 -16.25 19.15
N ARG A 39 -5.87 -16.85 18.38
CA ARG A 39 -6.07 -18.31 18.33
C ARG A 39 -4.81 -19.05 17.88
N ILE A 40 -4.12 -18.55 16.85
CA ILE A 40 -2.88 -19.17 16.36
C ILE A 40 -1.78 -19.07 17.42
N VAL A 41 -1.59 -17.88 18.01
CA VAL A 41 -0.58 -17.64 19.05
C VAL A 41 -0.83 -18.51 20.29
N SER A 42 -2.07 -18.56 20.79
CA SER A 42 -2.42 -19.39 21.94
C SER A 42 -2.21 -20.88 21.66
N LYS A 43 -2.56 -21.34 20.45
CA LYS A 43 -2.41 -22.75 20.06
C LYS A 43 -0.94 -23.16 19.88
N HIS A 44 -0.12 -22.33 19.25
CA HIS A 44 1.20 -22.72 18.78
C HIS A 44 2.36 -22.15 19.61
N LEU A 45 2.23 -20.94 20.16
CA LEU A 45 3.33 -20.25 20.84
C LEU A 45 3.29 -20.34 22.37
N LYS A 46 2.16 -20.76 22.96
CA LYS A 46 2.02 -21.03 24.41
C LYS A 46 2.57 -19.92 25.33
N GLY A 47 2.36 -18.65 24.95
CA GLY A 47 2.82 -17.48 25.71
C GLY A 47 4.10 -16.83 25.19
N ASN A 48 4.83 -17.46 24.27
CA ASN A 48 6.04 -16.89 23.64
C ASN A 48 5.69 -16.06 22.40
N ASP A 49 4.84 -15.04 22.55
CA ASP A 49 4.49 -14.15 21.43
C ASP A 49 5.66 -13.22 21.07
N HIS A 50 6.16 -13.36 19.84
CA HIS A 50 7.22 -12.53 19.27
C HIS A 50 6.79 -11.11 18.87
N GLY A 51 5.51 -10.76 18.99
CA GLY A 51 4.99 -9.40 18.71
C GLY A 51 4.76 -9.04 17.23
N TYR A 52 5.10 -9.90 16.26
CA TYR A 52 4.78 -9.66 14.85
C TYR A 52 3.29 -9.76 14.55
N VAL A 53 2.75 -8.81 13.78
CA VAL A 53 1.33 -8.77 13.40
C VAL A 53 0.95 -9.99 12.56
N LEU A 54 1.65 -10.23 11.45
CA LEU A 54 1.35 -11.35 10.56
C LEU A 54 2.07 -12.62 11.01
N VAL A 55 1.30 -13.69 11.21
CA VAL A 55 1.81 -14.99 11.68
C VAL A 55 1.47 -16.11 10.71
N ASN A 56 2.32 -17.13 10.69
CA ASN A 56 2.08 -18.36 9.95
C ASN A 56 1.05 -19.22 10.71
N GLY A 57 -0.07 -19.55 10.06
CA GLY A 57 -1.14 -20.35 10.67
C GLY A 57 -0.76 -21.79 11.01
N ARG A 58 0.38 -22.31 10.51
CA ARG A 58 0.82 -23.69 10.77
C ARG A 58 1.57 -23.85 12.09
N ASP A 59 2.40 -22.88 12.44
CA ASP A 59 3.35 -22.97 13.56
C ASP A 59 3.39 -21.71 14.43
N GLY A 60 2.62 -20.67 14.09
CA GLY A 60 2.60 -19.39 14.81
C GLY A 60 3.83 -18.52 14.59
N SER A 61 4.82 -18.95 13.79
CA SER A 61 6.02 -18.15 13.52
C SER A 61 5.71 -16.87 12.74
N ALA A 62 6.62 -15.90 12.76
CA ALA A 62 6.46 -14.65 12.00
C ALA A 62 6.34 -14.97 10.50
N LEU A 63 5.34 -14.36 9.84
CA LEU A 63 5.09 -14.65 8.42
C LEU A 63 6.30 -14.22 7.57
N ARG A 64 6.82 -15.17 6.77
CA ARG A 64 7.95 -14.89 5.87
C ARG A 64 7.48 -14.02 4.68
N PRO A 65 8.27 -13.04 4.23
CA PRO A 65 7.92 -12.22 3.07
C PRO A 65 7.68 -13.04 1.79
N SER A 66 8.41 -14.14 1.61
CA SER A 66 8.23 -15.06 0.48
C SER A 66 6.83 -15.68 0.43
N THR A 67 6.17 -15.86 1.58
CA THR A 67 4.81 -16.39 1.64
C THR A 67 3.84 -15.46 0.93
N LEU A 68 3.88 -14.15 1.21
CA LEU A 68 3.02 -13.18 0.51
C LEU A 68 3.27 -13.14 -0.99
N THR A 69 4.54 -13.23 -1.41
CA THR A 69 4.87 -13.31 -2.84
C THR A 69 4.25 -14.53 -3.50
N GLN A 70 4.30 -15.69 -2.86
CA GLN A 70 3.70 -16.92 -3.37
C GLN A 70 2.17 -16.85 -3.40
N GLU A 71 1.54 -16.34 -2.34
CA GLU A 71 0.08 -16.20 -2.30
C GLU A 71 -0.42 -15.25 -3.40
N VAL A 72 0.25 -14.11 -3.61
CA VAL A 72 -0.09 -13.19 -4.71
C VAL A 72 0.09 -13.86 -6.07
N ALA A 73 1.17 -14.63 -6.27
CA ALA A 73 1.40 -15.34 -7.53
C ALA A 73 0.32 -16.42 -7.78
N LYS A 74 -0.11 -17.14 -6.74
CA LYS A 74 -1.23 -18.10 -6.84
C LYS A 74 -2.51 -17.39 -7.24
N LEU A 75 -2.88 -16.30 -6.57
CA LEU A 75 -4.08 -15.54 -6.90
C LEU A 75 -4.06 -15.03 -8.35
N ALA A 76 -2.90 -14.52 -8.80
CA ALA A 76 -2.73 -14.09 -10.18
C ALA A 76 -2.93 -15.21 -11.19
N ALA A 77 -2.40 -16.42 -10.91
CA ALA A 77 -2.59 -17.58 -11.76
C ALA A 77 -4.06 -18.02 -11.82
N HIS A 78 -4.76 -18.03 -10.67
CA HIS A 78 -6.20 -18.35 -10.63
C HIS A 78 -7.06 -17.30 -11.36
N ALA A 79 -6.63 -16.05 -11.37
CA ALA A 79 -7.27 -14.97 -12.12
C ALA A 79 -6.91 -14.97 -13.63
N GLY A 80 -6.08 -15.90 -14.11
CA GLY A 80 -5.68 -15.99 -15.52
C GLY A 80 -4.69 -14.90 -15.96
N LEU A 81 -4.01 -14.22 -15.02
CA LEU A 81 -3.03 -13.18 -15.33
C LEU A 81 -1.73 -13.82 -15.86
N ARG A 82 -1.34 -13.43 -17.08
CA ARG A 82 -0.15 -13.94 -17.77
C ARG A 82 1.14 -13.19 -17.42
N SER A 83 1.02 -12.02 -16.79
CA SER A 83 2.15 -11.17 -16.44
C SER A 83 2.72 -11.54 -15.06
N ARG A 84 3.99 -11.17 -14.84
CA ARG A 84 4.64 -11.39 -13.55
C ARG A 84 4.03 -10.48 -12.48
N VAL A 85 3.22 -11.06 -11.59
CA VAL A 85 2.63 -10.34 -10.45
C VAL A 85 3.52 -10.49 -9.22
N SER A 86 3.72 -9.41 -8.47
CA SER A 86 4.41 -9.43 -7.18
C SER A 86 3.77 -8.46 -6.19
N PRO A 87 3.97 -8.63 -4.88
CA PRO A 87 3.47 -7.70 -3.87
C PRO A 87 3.91 -6.24 -4.10
N HIS A 88 5.06 -6.03 -4.76
CA HIS A 88 5.54 -4.68 -5.07
C HIS A 88 4.60 -3.93 -6.02
N LEU A 89 3.83 -4.61 -6.87
CA LEU A 89 2.88 -3.96 -7.77
C LEU A 89 1.78 -3.21 -7.02
N PHE A 90 1.33 -3.71 -5.86
CA PHE A 90 0.40 -2.97 -5.00
C PHE A 90 1.01 -1.66 -4.52
N ARG A 91 2.30 -1.67 -4.18
CA ARG A 91 3.03 -0.45 -3.81
C ARG A 91 3.16 0.50 -4.99
N HIS A 92 3.48 0.00 -6.19
CA HIS A 92 3.53 0.84 -7.39
C HIS A 92 2.17 1.52 -7.63
N ARG A 93 1.08 0.74 -7.63
CA ARG A 93 -0.27 1.26 -7.82
C ARG A 93 -0.68 2.25 -6.74
N PHE A 94 -0.32 1.99 -5.48
CA PHE A 94 -0.58 2.91 -4.38
C PHE A 94 0.07 4.28 -4.62
N ILE A 95 1.34 4.32 -5.03
CA ILE A 95 2.05 5.58 -5.28
C ILE A 95 1.44 6.32 -6.47
N THR A 96 1.17 5.63 -7.58
CA THR A 96 0.51 6.24 -8.74
C THR A 96 -0.84 6.83 -8.34
N ARG A 97 -1.70 6.10 -7.64
CA ARG A 97 -3.02 6.60 -7.19
C ARG A 97 -2.93 7.75 -6.21
N LEU A 98 -1.92 7.74 -5.33
CA LEU A 98 -1.64 8.87 -4.45
C LEU A 98 -1.30 10.12 -5.28
N PHE A 99 -0.49 9.99 -6.32
CA PHE A 99 -0.12 11.11 -7.17
C PHE A 99 -1.29 11.60 -8.02
N VAL A 100 -2.13 10.71 -8.55
CA VAL A 100 -3.38 11.09 -9.22
C VAL A 100 -4.24 11.96 -8.29
N ALA A 101 -4.46 11.52 -7.05
CA ALA A 101 -5.24 12.27 -6.08
C ALA A 101 -4.62 13.64 -5.74
N LEU A 102 -3.29 13.75 -5.69
CA LEU A 102 -2.60 15.02 -5.46
C LEU A 102 -2.69 15.95 -6.69
N ILE A 103 -2.59 15.40 -7.89
CA ILE A 103 -2.75 16.14 -9.16
C ILE A 103 -4.15 16.74 -9.22
N GLU A 104 -5.17 15.94 -8.93
CA GLU A 104 -6.57 16.39 -8.88
C GLU A 104 -6.81 17.42 -7.78
N GLN A 105 -6.32 17.17 -6.56
CA GLN A 105 -6.51 18.07 -5.42
C GLN A 105 -5.87 19.46 -5.62
N HIS A 106 -4.73 19.50 -6.31
CA HIS A 106 -3.97 20.73 -6.55
C HIS A 106 -4.14 21.30 -7.96
N GLU A 107 -5.05 20.72 -8.76
CA GLU A 107 -5.37 21.14 -10.13
C GLU A 107 -4.13 21.26 -11.03
N LEU A 108 -3.18 20.33 -10.88
CA LEU A 108 -1.90 20.39 -11.58
C LEU A 108 -2.07 19.99 -13.04
N GLU A 109 -1.52 20.79 -13.95
CA GLU A 109 -1.76 20.64 -15.38
C GLU A 109 -0.67 19.83 -16.09
N ASN A 110 0.53 19.80 -15.52
CA ASN A 110 1.67 19.11 -16.10
C ASN A 110 2.66 18.63 -15.04
N GLU A 111 3.52 17.70 -15.45
CA GLU A 111 4.48 17.05 -14.56
C GLU A 111 5.46 18.05 -13.91
N ASP A 112 5.87 19.11 -14.62
CA ASP A 112 6.83 20.09 -14.10
C ASP A 112 6.24 20.99 -13.01
N GLN A 113 4.95 21.30 -13.07
CA GLN A 113 4.24 21.93 -11.97
C GLN A 113 4.22 21.01 -10.74
N PHE A 114 3.98 19.71 -10.91
CA PHE A 114 3.99 18.77 -9.78
C PHE A 114 5.39 18.58 -9.18
N ARG A 115 6.43 18.47 -10.01
CA ARG A 115 7.82 18.42 -9.55
C ARG A 115 8.18 19.65 -8.72
N ARG A 116 7.82 20.85 -9.18
CA ARG A 116 8.01 22.09 -8.42
C ARG A 116 7.26 22.07 -7.09
N ALA A 117 5.99 21.68 -7.09
CA ALA A 117 5.20 21.56 -5.86
C ALA A 117 5.83 20.58 -4.84
N LEU A 118 6.42 19.47 -5.30
CA LEU A 118 7.14 18.52 -4.44
C LEU A 118 8.46 19.06 -3.89
N LEU A 119 9.13 19.96 -4.61
CA LEU A 119 10.39 20.57 -4.20
C LEU A 119 10.19 21.75 -3.26
N GLU A 120 9.24 22.63 -3.57
CA GLU A 120 8.95 23.88 -2.86
C GLU A 120 8.06 23.64 -1.64
N GLY A 121 7.11 22.71 -1.72
CA GLY A 121 6.15 22.43 -0.66
C GLY A 121 6.69 21.50 0.41
N GLU A 122 7.36 22.03 1.44
CA GLU A 122 7.94 21.23 2.54
C GLU A 122 6.93 20.23 3.16
N THR A 123 5.69 20.68 3.40
CA THR A 123 4.61 19.83 3.93
C THR A 123 4.20 18.71 2.97
N LEU A 124 4.07 19.02 1.67
CA LEU A 124 3.69 18.03 0.65
C LEU A 124 4.80 16.99 0.49
N ARG A 125 6.04 17.47 0.36
CA ARG A 125 7.26 16.66 0.31
C ARG A 125 7.35 15.72 1.50
N PHE A 126 7.14 16.24 2.70
CA PHE A 126 7.15 15.47 3.93
C PHE A 126 6.07 14.38 3.92
N LYS A 127 4.82 14.71 3.56
CA LYS A 127 3.73 13.73 3.44
C LYS A 127 4.04 12.63 2.43
N VAL A 128 4.49 12.97 1.23
CA VAL A 128 4.85 11.99 0.19
C VAL A 128 6.00 11.09 0.64
N SER A 129 7.03 11.65 1.28
CA SER A 129 8.12 10.88 1.87
C SER A 129 7.62 9.93 2.96
N GLN A 130 6.75 10.39 3.86
CA GLN A 130 6.16 9.57 4.92
C GLN A 130 5.30 8.43 4.36
N TRP A 131 4.42 8.70 3.40
CA TRP A 131 3.46 7.72 2.91
C TRP A 131 4.09 6.71 1.96
N THR A 132 4.99 7.18 1.09
CA THR A 132 5.68 6.29 0.17
C THR A 132 6.89 5.63 0.83
N GLY A 133 7.54 6.25 1.81
CA GLY A 133 8.77 5.72 2.43
C GLY A 133 10.04 5.91 1.57
N HIS A 134 10.03 6.84 0.62
CA HIS A 134 11.20 7.18 -0.19
C HIS A 134 12.00 8.32 0.46
N ARG A 135 13.32 8.12 0.56
CA ARG A 135 14.25 9.19 0.96
C ARG A 135 14.66 10.06 -0.22
N ASN A 136 14.75 9.47 -1.40
CA ASN A 136 15.07 10.15 -2.65
C ASN A 136 13.81 10.26 -3.50
N LEU A 137 13.34 11.49 -3.73
CA LEU A 137 12.14 11.74 -4.52
C LEU A 137 12.35 11.55 -6.01
N ALA A 138 13.59 11.62 -6.51
CA ALA A 138 13.87 11.31 -7.92
C ALA A 138 13.52 9.85 -8.27
N SER A 139 13.47 8.95 -7.29
CA SER A 139 12.98 7.57 -7.49
C SER A 139 11.47 7.49 -7.71
N LEU A 140 10.74 8.60 -7.57
CA LEU A 140 9.31 8.69 -7.75
C LEU A 140 8.90 9.19 -9.14
N ASP A 141 9.84 9.66 -9.97
CA ASP A 141 9.54 10.30 -11.27
C ASP A 141 8.73 9.40 -12.20
N HIS A 142 9.02 8.10 -12.23
CA HIS A 142 8.24 7.16 -13.03
C HIS A 142 6.76 7.12 -12.64
N TYR A 143 6.41 7.32 -11.36
CA TYR A 143 5.02 7.39 -10.94
C TYR A 143 4.36 8.72 -11.29
N ILE A 144 5.14 9.80 -11.44
CA ILE A 144 4.61 11.11 -11.85
C ILE A 144 4.04 10.98 -13.26
N HIS A 145 4.84 10.48 -14.19
CA HIS A 145 4.40 10.24 -15.57
C HIS A 145 3.14 9.37 -15.62
N LEU A 146 3.16 8.20 -14.96
CA LEU A 146 2.00 7.30 -14.94
C LEU A 146 0.75 7.95 -14.31
N ALA A 147 0.92 8.81 -13.32
CA ALA A 147 -0.19 9.49 -12.67
C ALA A 147 -0.77 10.59 -13.55
N PHE A 148 0.05 11.30 -14.34
CA PHE A 148 -0.45 12.26 -15.33
C PHE A 148 -1.16 11.57 -16.49
N ASP A 149 -0.61 10.47 -17.01
CA ASP A 149 -1.30 9.63 -18.00
C ASP A 149 -2.66 9.16 -17.48
N GLU A 150 -2.71 8.65 -16.24
CA GLU A 150 -3.96 8.18 -15.62
C GLU A 150 -4.91 9.35 -15.35
N ALA A 151 -4.46 10.47 -14.79
CA ALA A 151 -5.33 11.61 -14.46
C ALA A 151 -5.90 12.27 -15.73
N MET A 152 -5.09 12.44 -16.77
CA MET A 152 -5.53 13.03 -18.04
C MET A 152 -6.39 12.05 -18.85
N GLY A 153 -6.09 10.75 -18.81
CA GLY A 153 -6.93 9.71 -19.40
C GLY A 153 -8.25 9.51 -18.65
N SER A 154 -8.26 9.68 -17.33
CA SER A 154 -9.45 9.57 -16.47
C SER A 154 -10.34 10.81 -16.51
N ARG A 155 -9.87 11.96 -17.01
CA ARG A 155 -10.77 13.07 -17.38
C ARG A 155 -11.79 12.67 -18.47
N GLY A 156 -11.63 11.51 -19.11
CA GLY A 156 -12.65 10.87 -19.96
C GLY A 156 -13.38 9.67 -19.35
N PHE A 157 -13.01 9.18 -18.16
CA PHE A 157 -13.62 8.01 -17.52
C PHE A 157 -13.92 8.25 -16.04
N ASN A 158 -15.22 8.30 -15.71
CA ASN A 158 -15.69 8.56 -14.36
C ASN A 158 -15.44 7.33 -13.45
N ILE A 159 -14.64 7.52 -12.40
CA ILE A 159 -14.27 6.47 -11.44
C ILE A 159 -15.50 5.97 -10.66
N ASP A 160 -16.54 6.80 -10.51
CA ASP A 160 -17.80 6.38 -9.91
C ASP A 160 -18.52 5.33 -10.77
N GLU A 161 -18.45 5.41 -12.11
CA GLU A 161 -19.02 4.40 -13.02
C GLU A 161 -18.26 3.06 -12.93
N LEU A 162 -16.93 3.09 -12.77
CA LEU A 162 -16.12 1.88 -12.61
C LEU A 162 -16.36 1.19 -11.27
N MET A 163 -16.54 1.96 -10.20
CA MET A 163 -16.90 1.43 -8.88
C MET A 163 -18.32 0.86 -8.86
N VAL A 164 -19.28 1.51 -9.53
CA VAL A 164 -20.65 1.00 -9.70
C VAL A 164 -20.65 -0.26 -10.58
N ALA A 165 -19.91 -0.30 -11.68
CA ALA A 165 -19.80 -1.48 -12.56
C ALA A 165 -19.12 -2.68 -11.87
N ALA A 166 -18.11 -2.43 -11.03
CA ALA A 166 -17.44 -3.47 -10.25
C ALA A 166 -18.34 -4.04 -9.13
N LEU A 167 -19.27 -3.24 -8.61
CA LEU A 167 -20.23 -3.64 -7.58
C LEU A 167 -21.57 -4.18 -8.13
N SER A 168 -21.82 -4.06 -9.44
CA SER A 168 -23.10 -4.44 -10.07
C SER A 168 -23.08 -5.77 -10.82
N ARG A 169 -22.16 -6.70 -10.56
CA ARG A 169 -22.32 -8.07 -11.10
C ARG A 169 -23.48 -8.77 -10.39
N PRO A 170 -24.61 -9.06 -11.06
CA PRO A 170 -25.64 -9.93 -10.50
C PRO A 170 -25.06 -11.35 -10.43
N GLY A 171 -25.46 -12.08 -9.40
CA GLY A 171 -24.90 -13.38 -9.06
C GLY A 171 -25.01 -14.43 -10.17
N ASP A 172 -24.03 -15.32 -10.14
CA ASP A 172 -24.12 -16.76 -10.44
C ASP A 172 -23.49 -17.51 -9.26
#